data_AF-A0A915LK17-F1
#
_entry.id   AF-A0A915LK17-F1
#
_cell.length_a   1.000
_cell.length_b   1.000
_cell.length_c   1.000
_cell.angle_alpha   90.00
_cell.angle_beta   90.00
_cell.angle_gamma   90.00
#
_symmetry.space_group_name_H-M   'P 1'
#
loop_
_entity.id
_entity.type
_entity.pdbx_description
1 polymer ?
#
loop_
_entity_poly.entity_id
_entity_poly.type
_entity_poly.pdbx_seq_one_letter_code
_entity_poly.pdbx_strand_id
1 'polypeptide(L)'
;RKLLSPILMFMDLYEKERNADLIHEIFQQACVEFQWFYWTSDEYYGGVGEWREFPPVCISQLNKAVREKKTSVQIVLSQRHYVVDFNEMTKRLIQDNVVSTHYGQYSSPVFAKVKLIDEFNMEEFRHRINELTEKEERHCVIVRGILKLLRSSDVAPLESELLCSALTLLLRLITNRNMVADFIENDGIQIMMQVRCLLALDGKISPAMLNTTILLILRKCIDFDDIALKNAFDQMLINTCNGLPISLLEEKSRRHGNSKH
;
A
#
# COMPACT_ATOMS: atom_id res chain seq x y z
N ARG A 1 14.09 20.70 8.63
CA ARG A 1 12.76 20.07 8.81
C ARG A 1 11.90 20.18 7.56
N LYS A 2 11.86 21.32 6.85
CA LYS A 2 11.08 21.50 5.60
C LYS A 2 11.29 20.42 4.50
N LEU A 3 12.49 19.84 4.39
CA LEU A 3 12.77 18.77 3.41
C LEU A 3 12.29 17.37 3.85
N LEU A 4 11.94 17.18 5.13
CA LEU A 4 11.59 15.86 5.65
C LEU A 4 10.23 15.38 5.11
N SER A 5 9.25 16.28 4.91
CA SER A 5 7.95 15.87 4.38
C SER A 5 8.05 15.32 2.95
N PRO A 6 8.73 16.00 1.99
CA PRO A 6 9.00 15.43 0.67
C PRO A 6 9.76 14.10 0.72
N ILE A 7 10.72 13.94 1.64
CA ILE A 7 11.49 12.70 1.81
C ILE A 7 10.59 11.55 2.29
N LEU A 8 9.72 11.79 3.28
CA LEU A 8 8.79 10.77 3.76
C LEU A 8 7.79 10.36 2.68
N MET A 9 7.29 11.32 1.89
CA MET A 9 6.43 11.02 0.75
C MET A 9 7.17 10.22 -0.34
N PHE A 10 8.43 10.56 -0.63
CA PHE A 10 9.25 9.80 -1.57
C PHE A 10 9.47 8.36 -1.08
N MET A 11 9.78 8.17 0.21
CA MET A 11 9.91 6.82 0.79
C MET A 11 8.62 6.02 0.61
N ASP A 12 7.46 6.62 0.89
CA ASP A 12 6.16 5.98 0.70
C ASP A 12 5.92 5.51 -0.76
N LEU A 13 6.20 6.39 -1.72
CA LEU A 13 6.06 6.07 -3.14
C LEU A 13 7.06 5.00 -3.58
N TYR A 14 8.30 5.08 -3.13
CA TYR A 14 9.35 4.12 -3.43
C TYR A 14 9.02 2.72 -2.90
N GLU A 15 8.53 2.61 -1.66
CA GLU A 15 8.09 1.32 -1.10
C GLU A 15 6.95 0.72 -1.94
N LYS A 16 6.00 1.55 -2.36
CA LYS A 16 4.88 1.10 -3.19
C LYS A 16 5.34 0.61 -4.57
N GLU A 17 6.23 1.35 -5.22
CA GLU A 17 6.78 0.98 -6.53
C GLU A 17 7.59 -0.31 -6.43
N ARG A 18 8.48 -0.43 -5.44
CA ARG A 18 9.27 -1.63 -5.21
C ARG A 18 8.38 -2.86 -4.96
N ASN A 19 7.35 -2.74 -4.12
CA ASN A 19 6.44 -3.86 -3.86
C ASN A 19 5.71 -4.28 -5.14
N ALA A 20 5.31 -3.33 -5.99
CA ALA A 20 4.72 -3.63 -7.28
C ALA A 20 5.71 -4.39 -8.20
N ASP A 21 6.97 -3.96 -8.24
CA ASP A 21 8.02 -4.65 -9.00
C ASP A 21 8.29 -6.08 -8.49
N LEU A 22 8.34 -6.29 -7.17
CA LEU A 22 8.56 -7.62 -6.59
C LEU A 22 7.37 -8.56 -6.85
N ILE A 23 6.14 -8.07 -6.69
CA ILE A 23 4.94 -8.82 -7.04
C ILE A 23 4.95 -9.17 -8.53
N HIS A 24 5.35 -8.22 -9.38
CA HIS A 24 5.48 -8.45 -10.82
C HIS A 24 6.52 -9.52 -11.12
N GLU A 25 7.67 -9.53 -10.45
CA GLU A 25 8.71 -10.53 -10.61
C GLU A 25 8.22 -11.93 -10.20
N ILE A 26 7.59 -12.07 -9.02
CA ILE A 26 7.00 -13.35 -8.58
C ILE A 26 5.96 -13.84 -9.59
N PHE A 27 5.14 -12.93 -10.09
CA PHE A 27 4.13 -13.25 -11.09
C PHE A 27 4.74 -13.67 -12.44
N GLN A 28 5.81 -13.01 -12.90
CA GLN A 28 6.52 -13.38 -14.12
C GLN A 28 7.17 -14.77 -14.01
N GLN A 29 7.69 -15.15 -12.83
CA GLN A 29 8.24 -16.50 -12.62
C GLN A 29 7.18 -17.60 -12.75
N ALA A 30 5.92 -17.30 -12.40
CA ALA A 30 4.80 -18.23 -12.50
C ALA A 30 4.12 -18.23 -13.88
N CYS A 31 4.27 -17.15 -14.66
CA CYS A 31 3.58 -16.94 -15.93
C CYS A 31 4.45 -17.38 -17.11
N VAL A 32 3.93 -18.33 -17.91
CA VAL A 32 4.58 -18.78 -19.16
C VAL A 32 4.27 -17.80 -20.30
N GLU A 33 2.98 -17.51 -20.47
CA GLU A 33 2.48 -16.62 -21.52
C GLU A 33 1.09 -16.12 -21.16
N PHE A 34 0.66 -15.02 -21.78
CA PHE A 34 -0.75 -14.64 -21.76
C PHE A 34 -1.40 -14.99 -23.10
N GLN A 35 -2.60 -15.55 -23.01
CA GLN A 35 -3.55 -15.58 -24.10
C GLN A 35 -4.36 -14.29 -24.07
N TRP A 36 -4.58 -13.66 -25.22
CA TRP A 36 -5.25 -12.37 -25.28
C TRP A 36 -6.57 -12.50 -26.02
N PHE A 37 -7.57 -11.81 -25.51
CA PHE A 37 -8.92 -11.80 -26.07
C PHE A 37 -9.42 -10.37 -26.23
N TYR A 38 -10.28 -10.17 -27.22
CA TYR A 38 -10.96 -8.91 -27.46
C TYR A 38 -12.45 -9.11 -27.65
N TRP A 39 -13.22 -8.11 -27.27
CA TRP A 39 -14.65 -8.07 -27.53
C TRP A 39 -14.91 -7.61 -28.96
N THR A 40 -15.80 -8.31 -29.67
CA THR A 40 -16.24 -7.91 -31.01
C THR A 40 -17.35 -6.85 -30.90
N SER A 41 -17.08 -5.64 -31.37
CA SER A 41 -18.04 -4.54 -31.36
C SER A 41 -18.73 -4.31 -32.71
N ASP A 42 -18.29 -4.98 -33.79
CA ASP A 42 -18.83 -4.83 -35.14
C ASP A 42 -18.92 -6.17 -35.91
N GLU A 43 -19.90 -6.24 -36.82
CA GLU A 43 -20.24 -7.43 -37.61
C GLU A 43 -19.12 -7.88 -38.56
N TYR A 44 -18.13 -7.01 -38.81
CA TYR A 44 -17.01 -7.27 -39.72
C TYR A 44 -16.23 -8.55 -39.34
N TYR A 45 -16.27 -8.92 -38.07
CA TYR A 45 -15.59 -10.11 -37.58
C TYR A 45 -16.44 -11.38 -37.68
N GLY A 46 -17.72 -11.34 -38.06
CA GLY A 46 -18.56 -12.53 -38.17
C GLY A 46 -19.19 -12.96 -36.84
N GLY A 47 -19.49 -11.99 -35.98
CA GLY A 47 -20.15 -12.16 -34.68
C GLY A 47 -19.99 -10.88 -33.85
N VAL A 48 -21.11 -10.29 -33.41
CA VAL A 48 -21.13 -9.10 -32.53
C VAL A 48 -21.39 -9.54 -31.10
N GLY A 49 -20.66 -8.98 -30.16
CA GLY A 49 -20.90 -9.24 -28.74
C GLY A 49 -20.32 -10.56 -28.26
N GLU A 50 -19.16 -10.97 -28.78
CA GLU A 50 -18.46 -12.16 -28.32
C GLU A 50 -16.98 -11.89 -28.05
N TRP A 51 -16.40 -12.70 -27.17
CA TRP A 51 -14.97 -12.71 -26.91
C TRP A 51 -14.25 -13.55 -27.95
N ARG A 52 -13.25 -12.96 -28.61
CA ARG A 52 -12.40 -13.65 -29.57
C ARG A 52 -10.96 -13.58 -29.18
N GLU A 53 -10.25 -14.68 -29.40
CA GLU A 53 -8.81 -14.71 -29.22
C GLU A 53 -8.11 -13.89 -30.30
N PHE A 54 -7.07 -13.16 -29.91
CA PHE A 54 -6.20 -12.49 -30.87
C PHE A 54 -5.44 -13.52 -31.73
N PRO A 55 -5.16 -13.24 -33.01
CA PRO A 55 -4.30 -14.09 -33.81
C PRO A 55 -2.90 -14.24 -33.21
N PRO A 56 -2.18 -15.36 -33.47
CA PRO A 56 -0.86 -15.63 -32.85
C PRO A 56 0.17 -14.50 -33.00
N VAL A 57 0.18 -13.81 -34.15
CA VAL A 57 1.08 -12.66 -34.38
C VAL A 57 0.76 -11.50 -33.43
N CYS A 58 -0.52 -11.19 -33.23
CA CYS A 58 -0.96 -10.16 -32.28
C CYS A 58 -0.64 -10.57 -30.83
N ILE A 59 -0.89 -11.84 -30.46
CA ILE A 59 -0.53 -12.38 -29.14
C ILE A 59 0.96 -12.20 -28.86
N SER A 60 1.83 -12.53 -29.83
CA SER A 60 3.27 -12.35 -29.69
C SER A 60 3.66 -10.88 -29.48
N GLN A 61 3.00 -9.94 -30.17
CA GLN A 61 3.24 -8.50 -30.02
C GLN A 61 2.77 -7.99 -28.65
N LEU A 62 1.58 -8.41 -28.21
CA LEU A 62 1.01 -8.07 -26.90
C LEU A 62 1.89 -8.60 -25.76
N ASN A 63 2.25 -9.87 -25.80
CA ASN A 63 3.14 -10.50 -24.80
C ASN A 63 4.54 -9.87 -24.78
N LYS A 64 5.07 -9.45 -25.92
CA LYS A 64 6.34 -8.71 -25.98
C LYS A 64 6.19 -7.33 -25.32
N ALA A 65 5.14 -6.58 -25.64
CA ALA A 65 4.93 -5.25 -25.10
C ALA A 65 4.70 -5.26 -23.58
N VAL A 66 3.96 -6.24 -23.05
CA VAL A 66 3.78 -6.42 -21.60
C VAL A 66 5.09 -6.77 -20.91
N ARG A 67 5.91 -7.67 -21.48
CA ARG A 67 7.25 -7.99 -20.93
C ARG A 67 8.19 -6.78 -20.96
N GLU A 68 8.05 -5.89 -21.93
CA GLU A 68 8.78 -4.63 -22.05
C GLU A 68 8.19 -3.50 -21.18
N LYS A 69 7.22 -3.79 -20.30
CA LYS A 69 6.53 -2.82 -19.42
C LYS A 69 5.92 -1.62 -20.19
N LYS A 70 5.50 -1.81 -21.44
CA LYS A 70 4.81 -0.76 -22.21
C LYS A 70 3.39 -0.58 -21.67
N THR A 71 2.87 0.64 -21.78
CA THR A 71 1.47 0.97 -21.42
C THR A 71 0.49 0.72 -22.55
N SER A 72 0.98 0.66 -23.79
CA SER A 72 0.17 0.32 -24.97
C SER A 72 1.02 -0.29 -26.09
N VAL A 73 0.35 -0.90 -27.08
CA VAL A 73 0.98 -1.44 -28.29
C VAL A 73 0.08 -1.26 -29.51
N GLN A 74 0.69 -0.97 -30.65
CA GLN A 74 -0.01 -0.97 -31.93
C GLN A 74 0.05 -2.36 -32.57
N ILE A 75 -1.10 -2.86 -33.01
CA ILE A 75 -1.25 -4.16 -33.66
C ILE A 75 -2.02 -4.01 -34.97
N VAL A 76 -1.83 -4.95 -35.88
CA VAL A 76 -2.64 -5.08 -37.09
C VAL A 76 -3.54 -6.29 -36.95
N LEU A 77 -4.85 -6.05 -36.89
CA LEU A 77 -5.86 -7.08 -36.78
C LEU A 77 -6.80 -6.96 -37.99
N SER A 78 -6.94 -8.03 -38.76
CA SER A 78 -7.79 -8.06 -39.96
C SER A 78 -7.58 -6.85 -40.90
N GLN A 79 -6.31 -6.55 -41.21
CA GLN A 79 -5.89 -5.45 -42.09
C GLN A 79 -6.18 -4.03 -41.57
N ARG A 80 -6.55 -3.88 -40.29
CA ARG A 80 -6.76 -2.59 -39.64
C ARG A 80 -5.76 -2.39 -38.51
N HIS A 81 -5.35 -1.14 -38.31
CA HIS A 81 -4.45 -0.75 -37.24
C HIS A 81 -5.23 -0.46 -35.97
N TYR A 82 -4.81 -1.06 -34.85
CA TYR A 82 -5.40 -0.85 -33.53
C TYR A 82 -4.32 -0.47 -32.53
N VAL A 83 -4.66 0.37 -31.56
CA VAL A 83 -3.91 0.51 -30.30
C VAL A 83 -4.59 -0.36 -29.26
N VAL A 84 -3.83 -1.22 -28.59
CA VAL A 84 -4.25 -1.87 -27.35
C VAL A 84 -3.63 -1.11 -26.18
N ASP A 85 -4.47 -0.59 -25.29
CA ASP A 85 -4.09 0.10 -24.06
C ASP A 85 -4.20 -0.88 -22.89
N PHE A 86 -3.08 -1.14 -22.21
CA PHE A 86 -3.01 -2.09 -21.11
C PHE A 86 -3.49 -1.49 -19.77
N ASN A 87 -3.50 -0.17 -19.63
CA ASN A 87 -4.00 0.47 -18.42
C ASN A 87 -5.53 0.47 -18.40
N GLU A 88 -6.14 0.76 -19.55
CA GLU A 88 -7.60 0.75 -19.70
C GLU A 88 -8.16 -0.63 -20.04
N MET A 89 -7.29 -1.57 -20.44
CA MET A 89 -7.68 -2.87 -20.97
C MET A 89 -8.68 -2.72 -22.14
N THR A 90 -8.33 -1.86 -23.10
CA THR A 90 -9.14 -1.61 -24.30
C THR A 90 -8.32 -1.72 -25.59
N LYS A 91 -9.00 -2.03 -26.70
CA LYS A 91 -8.48 -1.82 -28.05
C LYS A 91 -9.24 -0.69 -28.72
N ARG A 92 -8.54 0.15 -29.46
CA ARG A 92 -9.09 1.28 -30.21
C ARG A 92 -8.58 1.28 -31.64
N LEU A 93 -9.48 1.48 -32.60
CA LEU A 93 -9.12 1.58 -34.02
C LEU A 93 -8.33 2.87 -34.27
N ILE A 94 -7.19 2.77 -34.96
CA ILE A 94 -6.45 3.93 -35.46
C ILE A 94 -7.07 4.31 -36.81
N GLN A 95 -7.73 5.47 -36.86
CA GLN A 95 -8.20 6.05 -38.12
C GLN A 95 -7.18 7.06 -38.63
N ASP A 96 -6.74 6.89 -39.87
CA ASP A 96 -5.98 7.94 -40.56
C ASP A 96 -6.84 9.21 -40.62
N ASN A 97 -6.34 10.29 -40.01
CA ASN A 97 -6.90 11.66 -39.98
C ASN A 97 -8.05 12.00 -39.01
N VAL A 98 -8.34 11.20 -37.98
CA VAL A 98 -9.22 11.67 -36.90
C VAL A 98 -8.65 11.28 -35.53
N VAL A 99 -8.02 12.24 -34.84
CA VAL A 99 -7.88 12.18 -33.37
C VAL A 99 -9.27 12.44 -32.80
N SER A 100 -10.17 11.45 -32.90
CA SER A 100 -11.50 11.59 -32.32
C SER A 100 -11.36 11.52 -30.81
N THR A 101 -11.64 12.64 -30.16
CA THR A 101 -11.72 12.79 -28.70
C THR A 101 -12.94 12.07 -28.10
N HIS A 102 -13.59 11.19 -28.87
CA HIS A 102 -14.78 10.45 -28.45
C HIS A 102 -14.37 9.06 -27.99
N TYR A 103 -14.05 8.96 -26.69
CA TYR A 103 -13.67 7.76 -25.93
C TYR A 103 -14.67 6.58 -25.97
N GLY A 104 -15.73 6.61 -26.80
CA GLY A 104 -16.88 5.69 -26.66
C GLY A 104 -17.23 4.80 -27.85
N GLN A 105 -16.96 5.20 -29.11
CA GLN A 105 -17.60 4.51 -30.26
C GLN A 105 -16.76 3.41 -30.92
N TYR A 106 -15.44 3.41 -30.74
CA TYR A 106 -14.54 2.43 -31.37
C TYR A 106 -13.56 1.78 -30.39
N SER A 107 -13.88 1.88 -29.09
CA SER A 107 -13.14 1.22 -28.02
C SER A 107 -13.86 -0.07 -27.66
N SER A 108 -13.15 -1.20 -27.74
CA SER A 108 -13.68 -2.51 -27.32
C SER A 108 -12.81 -3.02 -26.17
N PRO A 109 -13.38 -3.64 -25.13
CA PRO A 109 -12.58 -4.18 -24.05
C PRO A 109 -11.71 -5.35 -24.54
N VAL A 110 -10.56 -5.51 -23.89
CA VAL A 110 -9.66 -6.65 -24.05
C VAL A 110 -9.42 -7.30 -22.68
N PHE A 111 -9.09 -8.59 -22.67
CA PHE A 111 -8.58 -9.23 -21.45
C PHE A 111 -7.46 -10.21 -21.78
N ALA A 112 -6.68 -10.53 -20.76
CA ALA A 112 -5.63 -11.53 -20.83
C ALA A 112 -5.96 -12.70 -19.90
N LYS A 113 -5.82 -13.93 -20.40
CA LYS A 113 -5.82 -15.14 -19.61
C LYS A 113 -4.38 -15.59 -19.42
N VAL A 114 -3.98 -15.78 -18.18
CA VAL A 114 -2.63 -16.21 -17.81
C VAL A 114 -2.52 -17.72 -18.06
N LYS A 115 -1.46 -18.14 -18.75
CA LYS A 115 -1.01 -19.52 -18.76
C LYS A 115 0.11 -19.66 -17.74
N LEU A 116 -0.18 -20.41 -16.69
CA LEU A 116 0.76 -20.68 -15.61
C LEU A 116 1.68 -21.86 -16.01
N ILE A 117 2.82 -21.98 -15.34
CA ILE A 117 3.69 -23.16 -15.45
C ILE A 117 2.94 -24.44 -15.05
N ASP A 118 3.29 -25.59 -15.66
CA ASP A 118 2.54 -26.85 -15.48
C ASP A 118 2.54 -27.36 -14.03
N GLU A 119 3.57 -27.01 -13.23
CA GLU A 119 3.71 -27.36 -11.81
C GLU A 119 3.30 -26.21 -10.86
N PHE A 120 2.47 -25.25 -11.33
CA PHE A 120 2.10 -24.09 -10.52
C PHE A 120 1.35 -24.49 -9.24
N ASN A 121 1.91 -24.10 -8.09
CA ASN A 121 1.30 -24.26 -6.79
C ASN A 121 0.77 -22.91 -6.28
N MET A 122 -0.57 -22.81 -6.15
CA MET A 122 -1.22 -21.59 -5.69
C MET A 122 -0.89 -21.23 -4.23
N GLU A 123 -0.69 -22.22 -3.36
CA GLU A 123 -0.33 -21.99 -1.96
C GLU A 123 1.10 -21.49 -1.84
N GLU A 124 2.05 -22.04 -2.61
CA GLU A 124 3.43 -21.55 -2.64
C GLU A 124 3.50 -20.12 -3.20
N PHE A 125 2.77 -19.84 -4.28
CA PHE A 125 2.68 -18.50 -4.85
C PHE A 125 2.12 -17.50 -3.83
N ARG A 126 1.06 -17.87 -3.12
CA ARG A 126 0.47 -17.05 -2.05
C ARG A 126 1.45 -16.86 -0.89
N HIS A 127 2.20 -17.90 -0.53
CA HIS A 127 3.22 -17.83 0.52
C HIS A 127 4.31 -16.81 0.14
N ARG A 128 4.86 -16.88 -1.08
CA ARG A 128 5.87 -15.90 -1.55
C ARG A 128 5.35 -14.46 -1.57
N ILE A 129 4.08 -14.24 -1.96
CA ILE A 129 3.47 -12.90 -1.87
C ILE A 129 3.34 -12.45 -0.41
N ASN A 130 2.95 -13.35 0.49
CA ASN A 130 2.85 -13.03 1.91
C ASN A 130 4.23 -12.75 2.53
N GLU A 131 5.29 -13.46 2.12
CA GLU A 131 6.67 -13.19 2.57
C GLU A 131 7.12 -11.76 2.25
N LEU A 132 6.72 -11.19 1.10
CA LEU A 132 6.98 -9.77 0.79
C LEU A 132 6.34 -8.82 1.82
N THR A 133 5.27 -9.26 2.47
CA THR A 133 4.57 -8.48 3.51
C THR A 133 5.10 -8.78 4.91
N GLU A 134 5.95 -9.79 5.10
CA GLU A 134 6.51 -10.17 6.39
C GLU A 134 7.85 -9.46 6.66
N LYS A 135 7.85 -8.66 7.74
CA LYS A 135 9.01 -8.10 8.45
C LYS A 135 10.23 -7.73 7.59
N GLU A 136 10.13 -6.66 6.81
CA GLU A 136 11.35 -6.03 6.30
C GLU A 136 12.02 -5.21 7.41
N GLU A 137 13.21 -5.61 7.86
CA GLU A 137 13.98 -4.91 8.92
C GLU A 137 14.12 -3.40 8.67
N ARG A 138 14.23 -3.00 7.40
CA ARG A 138 14.18 -1.61 6.92
C ARG A 138 12.93 -0.86 7.37
N HIS A 139 11.74 -1.46 7.30
CA HIS A 139 10.49 -0.80 7.70
C HIS A 139 10.47 -0.56 9.20
N CYS A 140 10.97 -1.49 10.02
CA CYS A 140 11.15 -1.26 11.46
C CYS A 140 12.07 -0.06 11.73
N VAL A 141 13.19 0.05 11.00
CA VAL A 141 14.10 1.20 11.13
C VAL A 141 13.39 2.51 10.76
N ILE A 142 12.61 2.53 9.68
CA ILE A 142 11.83 3.70 9.26
C ILE A 142 10.77 4.06 10.29
N VAL A 143 10.00 3.08 10.78
CA VAL A 143 9.00 3.26 11.84
C VAL A 143 9.63 3.89 13.08
N ARG A 144 10.72 3.32 13.61
CA ARG A 144 11.45 3.88 14.75
C ARG A 144 11.96 5.29 14.48
N GLY A 145 12.42 5.58 13.26
CA GLY A 145 12.82 6.91 12.83
C GLY A 145 11.68 7.92 12.86
N ILE A 146 10.50 7.53 12.37
CA ILE A 146 9.28 8.33 12.41
C ILE A 146 8.85 8.56 13.87
N LEU A 147 8.88 7.54 14.72
CA LEU A 147 8.51 7.68 16.14
C LEU A 147 9.44 8.66 16.87
N LYS A 148 10.76 8.59 16.62
CA LYS A 148 11.72 9.57 17.15
C LYS A 148 11.42 10.99 16.66
N LEU A 149 11.08 11.15 15.38
CA LEU A 149 10.69 12.44 14.82
C LEU A 149 9.43 12.98 15.51
N LEU A 150 8.40 12.16 15.65
CA LEU A 150 7.14 12.53 16.29
C LEU A 150 7.35 12.89 17.76
N ARG A 151 8.11 12.09 18.52
CA ARG A 151 8.45 12.38 19.92
C ARG A 151 9.20 13.72 20.09
N SER A 152 9.93 14.18 19.07
CA SER A 152 10.60 15.49 19.11
C SER A 152 9.64 16.69 19.06
N SER A 153 8.34 16.47 18.77
CA SER A 153 7.32 17.52 18.79
C SER A 153 7.15 18.16 20.16
N ASP A 154 7.45 17.41 21.24
CA ASP A 154 7.39 17.90 22.62
C ASP A 154 8.36 19.05 22.89
N VAL A 155 9.50 19.07 22.17
CA VAL A 155 10.56 20.06 22.35
C VAL A 155 10.44 21.20 21.34
N ALA A 156 10.04 20.88 20.11
CA ALA A 156 9.86 21.86 19.05
C ALA A 156 8.70 21.42 18.15
N PRO A 157 7.60 22.20 18.07
CA PRO A 157 6.44 21.87 17.26
C PRO A 157 6.82 21.49 15.83
N LEU A 158 6.20 20.42 15.32
CA LEU A 158 6.36 20.00 13.94
C LEU A 158 5.39 20.78 13.05
N GLU A 159 5.86 21.12 11.83
CA GLU A 159 4.98 21.68 10.81
C GLU A 159 3.88 20.66 10.45
N SER A 160 2.68 21.16 10.17
CA SER A 160 1.49 20.35 9.92
C SER A 160 1.66 19.34 8.80
N GLU A 161 2.30 19.75 7.71
CA GLU A 161 2.56 18.90 6.54
C GLU A 161 3.46 17.70 6.90
N LEU A 162 4.54 17.97 7.64
CA LEU A 162 5.46 16.94 8.11
C LEU A 162 4.78 15.92 9.02
N LEU A 163 3.90 16.41 9.90
CA LEU A 163 3.13 15.54 10.77
C LEU A 163 2.17 14.64 9.99
N CYS A 164 1.43 15.20 9.03
CA CYS A 164 0.53 14.44 8.17
C CYS A 164 1.28 13.39 7.33
N SER A 165 2.41 13.75 6.73
CA SER A 165 3.26 12.81 5.98
C SER A 165 3.78 11.68 6.87
N ALA A 166 4.27 12.01 8.07
CA ALA A 166 4.78 11.04 9.03
C ALA A 166 3.69 10.04 9.47
N LEU A 167 2.52 10.53 9.85
CA LEU A 167 1.40 9.68 10.26
C LEU A 167 0.87 8.81 9.10
N THR A 168 0.79 9.37 7.89
CA THR A 168 0.34 8.62 6.71
C THR A 168 1.30 7.48 6.37
N LEU A 169 2.61 7.76 6.37
CA LEU A 169 3.62 6.74 6.14
C LEU A 169 3.61 5.68 7.27
N LEU A 170 3.50 6.10 8.53
CA LEU A 170 3.40 5.19 9.67
C LEU A 170 2.18 4.27 9.57
N LEU A 171 1.01 4.82 9.21
CA LEU A 171 -0.19 4.03 8.95
C LEU A 171 0.00 3.00 7.84
N ARG A 172 0.80 3.32 6.82
CA ARG A 172 1.09 2.40 5.71
C ARG A 172 2.09 1.33 6.07
N LEU A 173 3.14 1.65 6.83
CA LEU A 173 4.21 0.70 7.19
C LEU A 173 3.77 -0.35 8.23
N ILE A 174 2.85 0.01 9.13
CA ILE A 174 2.31 -0.94 10.11
C ILE A 174 1.28 -1.82 9.39
N THR A 175 1.71 -2.96 8.86
CA THR A 175 0.88 -3.86 8.02
C THR A 175 0.68 -5.25 8.59
N ASN A 176 1.52 -5.67 9.54
CA ASN A 176 1.52 -7.02 10.09
C ASN A 176 1.83 -7.00 11.61
N ARG A 177 1.66 -8.16 12.25
CA ARG A 177 1.86 -8.34 13.69
C ARG A 177 3.27 -7.98 14.17
N ASN A 178 4.30 -8.27 13.38
CA ASN A 178 5.68 -7.96 13.74
C ASN A 178 5.95 -6.45 13.75
N MET A 179 5.38 -5.70 12.79
CA MET A 179 5.47 -4.23 12.75
C MET A 179 4.69 -3.58 13.88
N VAL A 180 3.53 -4.13 14.22
CA VAL A 180 2.74 -3.70 15.37
C VAL A 180 3.53 -3.90 16.66
N ALA A 181 4.13 -5.08 16.86
CA ALA A 181 4.97 -5.34 18.01
C ALA A 181 6.14 -4.35 18.11
N ASP A 182 6.88 -4.11 17.01
CA ASP A 182 7.97 -3.13 16.99
C ASP A 182 7.49 -1.71 17.28
N PHE A 183 6.35 -1.30 16.72
CA PHE A 183 5.74 0.00 17.01
C PHE A 183 5.37 0.14 18.49
N ILE A 184 4.75 -0.89 19.10
CA ILE A 184 4.37 -0.90 20.51
C ILE A 184 5.61 -0.87 21.41
N GLU A 185 6.61 -1.70 21.13
CA GLU A 185 7.88 -1.77 21.87
C GLU A 185 8.67 -0.46 21.86
N ASN A 186 8.45 0.40 20.86
CA ASN A 186 9.11 1.69 20.71
C ASN A 186 8.22 2.88 21.13
N ASP A 187 7.38 2.68 22.16
CA ASP A 187 6.48 3.70 22.75
C ASP A 187 5.44 4.28 21.78
N GLY A 188 5.13 3.59 20.68
CA GLY A 188 4.34 4.14 19.59
C GLY A 188 2.95 4.63 20.01
N ILE A 189 2.26 3.87 20.87
CA ILE A 189 0.93 4.25 21.41
C ILE A 189 1.02 5.55 22.21
N GLN A 190 2.02 5.68 23.09
CA GLN A 190 2.21 6.86 23.91
C GLN A 190 2.50 8.10 23.05
N ILE A 191 3.39 7.95 22.06
CA ILE A 191 3.74 9.03 21.12
C ILE A 191 2.50 9.48 20.33
N MET A 192 1.66 8.55 19.86
CA MET A 192 0.40 8.89 19.19
C MET A 192 -0.55 9.71 20.08
N MET A 193 -0.67 9.34 21.35
CA MET A 193 -1.51 10.05 22.30
C MET A 193 -0.97 11.45 22.60
N GLN A 194 0.35 11.61 22.71
CA GLN A 194 0.99 12.92 22.88
C GLN A 194 0.76 13.83 21.68
N VAL A 195 0.98 13.32 20.46
CA VAL A 195 0.72 14.05 19.21
C VAL A 195 -0.74 14.50 19.15
N ARG A 196 -1.69 13.63 19.51
CA ARG A 196 -3.12 13.97 19.60
C ARG A 196 -3.40 15.11 20.57
N CYS A 197 -2.72 15.14 21.72
CA CYS A 197 -2.92 16.18 22.74
C CYS A 197 -2.29 17.54 22.35
N LEU A 198 -1.13 17.55 21.71
CA LEU A 198 -0.41 18.78 21.34
C LEU A 198 -1.16 19.65 20.33
N LEU A 199 -2.01 19.06 19.50
CA LEU A 199 -2.66 19.73 18.36
C LEU A 199 -4.01 20.34 18.70
N ALA A 200 -4.51 20.12 19.92
CA ALA A 200 -5.66 20.83 20.45
C ALA A 200 -5.40 22.34 20.68
N LEU A 201 -4.14 22.79 20.53
CA LEU A 201 -3.70 24.14 20.91
C LEU A 201 -3.38 25.08 19.74
N ASP A 202 -3.11 24.59 18.51
CA ASP A 202 -2.50 25.44 17.46
C ASP A 202 -3.37 25.68 16.21
N GLY A 203 -4.60 25.15 16.14
CA GLY A 203 -5.68 25.54 15.20
C GLY A 203 -5.44 25.37 13.68
N LYS A 204 -4.24 24.96 13.24
CA LYS A 204 -3.83 24.93 11.81
C LYS A 204 -4.14 23.62 11.07
N ILE A 205 -4.46 22.55 11.78
CA ILE A 205 -4.83 21.24 11.19
C ILE A 205 -6.24 20.92 11.64
N SER A 206 -7.09 20.47 10.72
CA SER A 206 -8.40 19.91 11.10
C SER A 206 -8.18 18.77 12.10
N PRO A 207 -8.62 18.92 13.36
CA PRO A 207 -8.42 17.89 14.38
C PRO A 207 -9.03 16.56 13.96
N ALA A 208 -10.07 16.58 13.12
CA ALA A 208 -10.77 15.40 12.64
C ALA A 208 -9.89 14.49 11.75
N MET A 209 -9.19 15.06 10.76
CA MET A 209 -8.37 14.25 9.83
C MET A 209 -7.22 13.57 10.59
N LEU A 210 -6.52 14.33 11.44
CA LEU A 210 -5.36 13.83 12.14
C LEU A 210 -5.72 12.83 13.24
N ASN A 211 -6.80 13.08 13.98
CA ASN A 211 -7.36 12.11 14.91
C ASN A 211 -7.79 10.83 14.20
N THR A 212 -8.37 10.94 13.00
CA THR A 212 -8.76 9.77 12.21
C THR A 212 -7.52 8.93 11.84
N THR A 213 -6.45 9.55 11.35
CA THR A 213 -5.22 8.82 11.00
C THR A 213 -4.59 8.15 12.23
N ILE A 214 -4.52 8.84 13.36
CA ILE A 214 -4.02 8.26 14.62
C ILE A 214 -4.90 7.07 15.05
N LEU A 215 -6.23 7.23 15.01
CA LEU A 215 -7.17 6.15 15.35
C LEU A 215 -7.00 4.95 14.42
N LEU A 216 -6.79 5.15 13.12
CA LEU A 216 -6.53 4.07 12.18
C LEU A 216 -5.22 3.33 12.50
N ILE A 217 -4.16 4.05 12.89
CA ILE A 217 -2.89 3.44 13.32
C ILE A 217 -3.11 2.57 14.56
N LEU A 218 -3.78 3.13 15.58
CA LEU A 218 -4.08 2.41 16.81
C LEU A 218 -5.00 1.21 16.54
N ARG A 219 -6.00 1.37 15.66
CA ARG A 219 -6.90 0.30 15.25
C ARG A 219 -6.16 -0.84 14.54
N LYS A 220 -5.16 -0.55 13.72
CA LYS A 220 -4.30 -1.62 13.18
C LYS A 220 -3.61 -2.39 14.30
N CYS A 221 -3.09 -1.71 15.31
CA CYS A 221 -2.46 -2.38 16.45
C CYS A 221 -3.46 -3.27 17.20
N ILE A 222 -4.70 -2.80 17.34
CA ILE A 222 -5.84 -3.54 17.92
C ILE A 222 -6.16 -4.79 17.09
N ASP A 223 -6.38 -4.63 15.79
CA ASP A 223 -6.82 -5.70 14.89
C ASP A 223 -5.78 -6.83 14.77
N PHE A 224 -4.50 -6.56 15.10
CA PHE A 224 -3.40 -7.53 15.05
C PHE A 224 -2.97 -8.06 16.43
N ASP A 225 -3.47 -7.51 17.53
CA ASP A 225 -3.01 -7.87 18.87
C ASP A 225 -4.14 -7.86 19.91
N ASP A 226 -4.95 -8.93 19.93
CA ASP A 226 -5.97 -9.16 20.97
C ASP A 226 -5.40 -9.13 22.40
N ILE A 227 -4.09 -9.38 22.57
CA ILE A 227 -3.44 -9.54 23.88
C ILE A 227 -2.85 -8.21 24.37
N ALA A 228 -2.16 -7.44 23.53
CA ALA A 228 -1.67 -6.10 23.92
C ALA A 228 -2.83 -5.12 24.16
N LEU A 229 -3.91 -5.25 23.39
CA LEU A 229 -5.14 -4.51 23.64
C LEU A 229 -5.74 -4.82 25.00
N LYS A 230 -5.82 -6.11 25.33
CA LYS A 230 -6.33 -6.57 26.61
C LYS A 230 -5.47 -6.04 27.75
N ASN A 231 -4.15 -6.08 27.62
CA ASN A 231 -3.24 -5.55 28.63
C ASN A 231 -3.33 -4.02 28.79
N ALA A 232 -3.42 -3.28 27.68
CA ALA A 232 -3.58 -1.82 27.70
C ALA A 232 -4.95 -1.41 28.27
N PHE A 233 -6.01 -2.13 27.89
CA PHE A 233 -7.36 -1.93 28.39
C PHE A 233 -7.49 -2.31 29.87
N ASP A 234 -6.88 -3.41 30.30
CA ASP A 234 -6.83 -3.85 31.70
C ASP A 234 -6.08 -2.84 32.57
N GLN A 235 -4.96 -2.29 32.10
CA GLN A 235 -4.29 -1.18 32.80
C GLN A 235 -5.16 0.08 32.86
N MET A 236 -5.87 0.40 31.78
CA MET A 236 -6.78 1.54 31.74
C MET A 236 -7.95 1.36 32.72
N LEU A 237 -8.50 0.15 32.83
CA LEU A 237 -9.54 -0.25 33.79
C LEU A 237 -9.04 -0.15 35.23
N ILE A 238 -7.86 -0.70 35.53
CA ILE A 238 -7.26 -0.67 36.87
C ILE A 238 -7.01 0.78 37.33
N ASN A 239 -6.50 1.65 36.44
CA ASN A 239 -6.24 3.04 36.78
C ASN A 239 -7.54 3.84 37.01
N THR A 240 -8.58 3.56 36.22
CA THR A 240 -9.90 4.19 36.35
C THR A 240 -10.63 3.74 37.61
N CYS A 241 -10.59 2.44 37.94
CA CYS A 241 -11.25 1.88 39.12
C CYS A 241 -10.59 2.30 40.45
N ASN A 242 -9.31 2.65 40.44
CA ASN A 242 -8.58 3.10 41.63
C ASN A 242 -8.57 4.64 41.80
N GLY A 243 -9.34 5.38 41.00
CA GLY A 243 -9.50 6.83 41.14
C GLY A 243 -8.22 7.62 40.86
N LEU A 244 -7.25 7.02 40.16
CA LEU A 244 -6.02 7.69 39.77
C LEU A 244 -6.25 8.44 38.44
N PRO A 245 -5.91 9.73 38.34
CA PRO A 245 -5.91 10.41 37.05
C PRO A 245 -4.93 9.70 36.12
N ILE A 246 -5.30 9.56 34.84
CA ILE A 246 -4.44 8.98 33.81
C ILE A 246 -3.19 9.88 33.67
N SER A 247 -2.14 9.54 34.39
CA SER A 247 -0.83 10.18 34.32
C SER A 247 0.14 9.21 33.65
N LEU A 248 0.62 9.57 32.47
CA LEU A 248 1.68 8.84 31.75
C LEU A 248 3.10 9.23 32.24
N LEU A 249 3.22 9.75 33.47
CA LEU A 249 4.50 10.22 34.00
C LEU A 249 5.02 9.41 35.18
N GLU A 250 6.24 8.90 34.93
CA GLU A 250 7.30 8.41 35.83
C GLU A 250 7.26 6.96 36.32
N GLU A 251 7.85 6.08 35.52
CA GLU A 251 8.75 5.04 36.06
C GLU A 251 9.93 5.72 36.77
N LYS A 252 9.88 5.80 38.10
CA LYS A 252 11.10 5.87 38.92
C LYS A 252 11.36 4.52 39.56
N SER A 253 12.30 3.82 38.94
CA SER A 253 13.29 2.92 39.54
C SER A 253 12.83 2.05 40.71
N ARG A 254 12.49 0.79 40.42
CA ARG A 254 12.69 -0.33 41.35
C ARG A 254 13.76 -1.28 40.81
N ARG A 255 14.96 -0.74 40.66
CA ARG A 255 16.18 -1.56 40.79
C ARG A 255 17.07 -0.88 41.82
N HIS A 256 16.81 -1.12 43.09
CA HIS A 256 17.84 -1.33 44.11
C HIS A 256 17.24 -2.34 45.09
N GLY A 257 17.83 -3.53 45.08
CA GLY A 257 17.36 -4.68 45.83
C GLY A 257 17.67 -4.57 47.33
N ASN A 258 17.03 -5.48 48.04
CA ASN A 258 17.43 -6.02 49.33
C ASN A 258 18.92 -5.80 49.68
N SER A 259 19.18 -5.11 50.79
CA SER A 259 20.25 -5.51 51.70
C SER A 259 19.69 -5.62 53.11
N LYS A 260 19.82 -6.84 53.64
CA LYS A 260 19.67 -7.24 55.03
C LYS A 260 20.33 -6.23 55.99
N HIS A 261 19.59 -5.76 56.99
CA HIS A 261 19.78 -6.06 58.42
C HIS A 261 18.74 -5.32 59.26
#